data_AF-A0A5N6U0I5-F1
#
_entry.id   AF-A0A5N6U0I5-F1
#
_cell.length_a   1.000
_cell.length_b   1.000
_cell.length_c   1.000
_cell.angle_alpha   90.00
_cell.angle_beta   90.00
_cell.angle_gamma   90.00
#
_symmetry.space_group_name_H-M   'P 1'
#
loop_
_entity.id
_entity.type
_entity.pdbx_description
1 polymer ?
#
loop_
_entity_poly.entity_id
_entity_poly.type
_entity_poly.pdbx_seq_one_letter_code
_entity_poly.pdbx_strand_id
1 'polypeptide(L)'
;MFHPLDPLSATELRKVSQTLRAHHAPTSLRFKVIDVLEPPKAELLAYLGDKNNRVSAPQRKAYTYYHKHGSFTLRKAKINLTTGKVEDDKEYPDTQGPADMDEIELVLKTCEASAAVQAEIQKLNLPKGSTIVNDPWLYGSDDANERRRLYQCYMYLVLNDDPEANHYSIPLPFAPIFDAHTLELLEIEKLALGNGHERDAETRPWDPVEPVDYSSGLLGKDYFRKDLKPLHVVQPEGPSFQIDGRHVTWQKWTFHMGWNVREGPILNNVFYDGRSLFHRVSMSEMTVPYGDPRSPYHRKQAFDLGDSGFGITSNTLTLGCDCLGLIAYFDGIRTSGAGEPVVMKNVICMHEVDDGVGWKHTNIRNGHASMVRNRKLVIQCTATVMNYEYILAFNLDQAASLHIDVKATGIVSTMPISKRTISPWGTVVAPGVLAANHQHLFSLRIDPALDGVRNTVVYDDIKAVNRCPTLSILFQYPIVYGI
;
A
#
# COMPACT_ATOMS: atom_id res chain seq x y z
N MET A 1 -17.08 10.54 -22.00
CA MET A 1 -16.41 9.51 -22.81
C MET A 1 -15.31 8.93 -21.93
N PHE A 2 -15.18 7.61 -21.81
CA PHE A 2 -14.17 7.02 -20.92
C PHE A 2 -12.77 7.20 -21.50
N HIS A 3 -11.83 7.67 -20.68
CA HIS A 3 -10.42 7.68 -21.02
C HIS A 3 -9.83 6.26 -20.88
N PRO A 4 -8.94 5.78 -21.75
CA PRO A 4 -8.40 4.41 -21.67
C PRO A 4 -7.67 4.07 -20.36
N LEU A 5 -7.21 5.08 -19.62
CA LEU A 5 -6.55 4.95 -18.31
C LEU A 5 -7.49 5.19 -17.12
N ASP A 6 -8.79 5.40 -17.35
CA ASP A 6 -9.74 5.46 -16.24
C ASP A 6 -9.82 4.10 -15.55
N PRO A 7 -9.85 4.06 -14.20
CA PRO A 7 -10.19 2.85 -13.46
C PRO A 7 -11.54 2.28 -13.92
N LEU A 8 -11.80 1.01 -13.62
CA LEU A 8 -13.09 0.41 -13.95
C LEU A 8 -14.23 1.15 -13.25
N SER A 9 -15.29 1.43 -13.99
CA SER A 9 -16.57 1.84 -13.39
C SER A 9 -17.28 0.64 -12.76
N ALA A 10 -18.23 0.91 -11.85
CA ALA A 10 -19.06 -0.14 -11.25
C ALA A 10 -19.80 -1.01 -12.31
N THR A 11 -20.25 -0.38 -13.39
CA THR A 11 -20.90 -1.08 -14.52
C THR A 11 -19.93 -1.99 -15.25
N GLU A 12 -18.69 -1.54 -15.46
CA GLU A 12 -17.66 -2.34 -16.12
C GLU A 12 -17.22 -3.52 -15.27
N LEU A 13 -17.03 -3.31 -13.96
CA LEU A 13 -16.70 -4.38 -13.02
C LEU A 13 -17.79 -5.46 -13.03
N ARG A 14 -19.08 -5.08 -12.94
CA ARG A 14 -20.19 -6.04 -13.06
C ARG A 14 -20.20 -6.76 -14.41
N LYS A 15 -19.88 -6.06 -15.50
CA LYS A 15 -19.77 -6.69 -16.82
C LYS A 15 -18.67 -7.75 -16.83
N VAL A 16 -17.51 -7.49 -16.22
CA VAL A 16 -16.45 -8.50 -16.09
C VAL A 16 -16.97 -9.74 -15.35
N SER A 17 -17.55 -9.56 -14.17
CA SER A 17 -17.98 -10.69 -13.33
C SER A 17 -19.10 -11.48 -14.00
N GLN A 18 -20.07 -10.82 -14.64
CA GLN A 18 -21.15 -11.47 -15.40
C GLN A 18 -20.64 -12.22 -16.63
N THR A 19 -19.74 -11.62 -17.43
CA THR A 19 -19.16 -12.28 -18.60
C THR A 19 -18.40 -13.55 -18.19
N LEU A 20 -17.62 -13.50 -17.11
CA LEU A 20 -16.87 -14.68 -16.65
C LEU A 20 -17.78 -15.75 -16.02
N ARG A 21 -18.81 -15.35 -15.26
CA ARG A 21 -19.83 -16.28 -14.74
C ARG A 21 -20.54 -17.01 -15.87
N ALA A 22 -20.94 -16.31 -16.92
CA ALA A 22 -21.56 -16.94 -18.09
C ALA A 22 -20.61 -17.92 -18.80
N HIS A 23 -19.31 -17.58 -18.87
CA HIS A 23 -18.29 -18.44 -19.47
C HIS A 23 -18.06 -19.76 -18.70
N HIS A 24 -18.30 -19.77 -17.38
CA HIS A 24 -18.12 -20.94 -16.52
C HIS A 24 -19.40 -21.59 -16.02
N ALA A 25 -20.57 -21.10 -16.47
CA ALA A 25 -21.84 -21.67 -16.06
C ALA A 25 -21.87 -23.18 -16.35
N PRO A 26 -22.38 -24.02 -15.42
CA PRO A 26 -23.08 -23.64 -14.19
C PRO A 26 -22.19 -23.47 -12.94
N THR A 27 -20.86 -23.59 -13.05
CA THR A 27 -19.96 -23.49 -11.89
C THR A 27 -19.91 -22.06 -11.34
N SER A 28 -20.16 -21.91 -10.04
CA SER A 28 -20.05 -20.62 -9.36
C SER A 28 -18.58 -20.21 -9.17
N LEU A 29 -18.35 -18.90 -9.10
CA LEU A 29 -17.01 -18.31 -9.03
C LEU A 29 -16.88 -17.44 -7.78
N ARG A 30 -15.69 -17.43 -7.18
CA ARG A 30 -15.29 -16.54 -6.09
C ARG A 30 -14.15 -15.66 -6.57
N PHE A 31 -14.41 -14.36 -6.68
CA PHE A 31 -13.46 -13.38 -7.21
C PHE A 31 -12.53 -12.86 -6.11
N LYS A 32 -11.24 -12.72 -6.39
CA LYS A 32 -10.25 -12.08 -5.51
C LYS A 32 -9.94 -10.66 -5.97
N VAL A 33 -9.78 -10.49 -7.29
CA VAL A 33 -9.48 -9.20 -7.93
C VAL A 33 -10.27 -9.07 -9.22
N ILE A 34 -10.81 -7.89 -9.49
CA ILE A 34 -11.24 -7.45 -10.82
C ILE A 34 -10.69 -6.04 -10.98
N ASP A 35 -9.84 -5.82 -11.98
CA ASP A 35 -9.24 -4.51 -12.21
C ASP A 35 -8.99 -4.25 -13.70
N VAL A 36 -8.75 -2.99 -14.03
CA VAL A 36 -8.42 -2.55 -15.38
C VAL A 36 -7.09 -3.16 -15.81
N LEU A 37 -7.07 -3.68 -17.03
CA LEU A 37 -5.81 -4.02 -17.70
C LEU A 37 -5.43 -2.81 -18.55
N GLU A 38 -4.43 -2.05 -18.09
CA GLU A 38 -3.91 -0.89 -18.83
C GLU A 38 -3.58 -1.29 -20.29
N PRO A 39 -3.92 -0.45 -21.27
CA PRO A 39 -3.71 -0.76 -22.67
C PRO A 39 -2.22 -0.85 -23.01
N PRO A 40 -1.84 -1.58 -24.08
CA PRO A 40 -0.46 -1.59 -24.55
C PRO A 40 0.06 -0.16 -24.79
N LYS A 41 1.22 0.17 -24.21
CA LYS A 41 1.82 1.51 -24.25
C LYS A 41 1.86 2.10 -25.66
N ALA A 42 2.23 1.30 -26.67
CA ALA A 42 2.29 1.76 -28.06
C ALA A 42 0.92 2.19 -28.62
N GLU A 43 -0.13 1.42 -28.35
CA GLU A 43 -1.51 1.74 -28.79
C GLU A 43 -2.03 2.99 -28.09
N LEU A 44 -1.78 3.10 -26.77
CA LEU A 44 -2.16 4.26 -25.98
C LEU A 44 -1.47 5.53 -26.47
N LEU A 45 -0.16 5.49 -26.70
CA LEU A 45 0.58 6.66 -27.20
C LEU A 45 0.15 7.05 -28.61
N ALA A 46 -0.18 6.09 -29.48
CA ALA A 46 -0.73 6.37 -30.80
C ALA A 46 -2.08 7.09 -30.71
N TYR A 47 -2.95 6.66 -29.80
CA TYR A 47 -4.24 7.29 -29.54
C TYR A 47 -4.08 8.71 -28.95
N LEU A 48 -3.28 8.87 -27.89
CA LEU A 48 -3.08 10.16 -27.22
C LEU A 48 -2.34 11.18 -28.09
N GLY A 49 -1.47 10.72 -28.99
CA GLY A 49 -0.72 11.57 -29.90
C GLY A 49 -1.52 12.05 -31.11
N ASP A 50 -2.67 11.45 -31.41
CA ASP A 50 -3.44 11.77 -32.61
C ASP A 50 -4.44 12.92 -32.40
N LYS A 51 -3.97 14.13 -32.70
CA LYS A 51 -4.78 15.36 -32.63
C LYS A 51 -5.95 15.40 -33.62
N ASN A 52 -5.99 14.51 -34.61
CA ASN A 52 -7.03 14.50 -35.64
C ASN A 52 -8.12 13.45 -35.38
N ASN A 53 -8.08 12.73 -34.26
CA ASN A 53 -9.07 11.70 -33.88
C ASN A 53 -9.28 10.61 -34.96
N ARG A 54 -8.22 10.22 -35.67
CA ARG A 54 -8.19 9.14 -36.67
C ARG A 54 -7.87 7.79 -36.05
N VAL A 55 -7.10 7.76 -34.97
CA VAL A 55 -6.77 6.58 -34.18
C VAL A 55 -7.89 6.33 -33.17
N SER A 56 -8.53 5.17 -33.27
CA SER A 56 -9.53 4.74 -32.28
C SER A 56 -8.89 4.49 -30.92
N ALA A 57 -9.64 4.76 -29.85
CA ALA A 57 -9.21 4.41 -28.50
C ALA A 57 -8.87 2.91 -28.40
N PRO A 58 -7.82 2.53 -27.64
CA PRO A 58 -7.49 1.14 -27.38
C PRO A 58 -8.70 0.39 -26.77
N GLN A 59 -8.80 -0.91 -27.08
CA GLN A 59 -9.85 -1.73 -26.51
C GLN A 59 -9.74 -1.77 -24.99
N ARG A 60 -10.86 -1.56 -24.30
CA ARG A 60 -10.92 -1.54 -22.85
C ARG A 60 -10.96 -2.97 -22.33
N LYS A 61 -10.00 -3.33 -21.48
CA LYS A 61 -9.80 -4.70 -21.00
C LYS A 61 -9.68 -4.71 -19.49
N ALA A 62 -10.02 -5.83 -18.89
CA ALA A 62 -9.87 -6.10 -17.46
C ALA A 62 -9.14 -7.43 -17.26
N TYR A 63 -8.49 -7.57 -16.11
CA TYR A 63 -8.01 -8.86 -15.64
C TYR A 63 -8.71 -9.21 -14.32
N THR A 64 -8.72 -10.50 -14.01
CA THR A 64 -9.31 -10.99 -12.76
C THR A 64 -8.57 -12.20 -12.22
N TYR A 65 -8.48 -12.27 -10.91
CA TYR A 65 -8.04 -13.43 -10.14
C TYR A 65 -9.24 -14.04 -9.43
N TYR A 66 -9.43 -15.36 -9.52
CA TYR A 66 -10.61 -16.02 -8.99
C TYR A 66 -10.40 -17.51 -8.76
N HIS A 67 -11.32 -18.11 -8.02
CA HIS A 67 -11.46 -19.55 -7.83
C HIS A 67 -12.80 -20.02 -8.38
N LYS A 68 -12.83 -21.25 -8.88
CA LYS A 68 -14.09 -21.97 -9.16
C LYS A 68 -14.54 -22.67 -7.90
N HIS A 69 -15.84 -22.72 -7.65
CA HIS A 69 -16.36 -23.49 -6.53
C HIS A 69 -15.93 -24.97 -6.63
N GLY A 70 -15.48 -25.54 -5.52
CA GLY A 70 -14.91 -26.90 -5.46
C GLY A 70 -13.45 -27.00 -5.92
N SER A 71 -12.77 -25.89 -6.22
CA SER A 71 -11.35 -25.88 -6.58
C SER A 71 -10.59 -24.79 -5.82
N PHE A 72 -9.39 -25.14 -5.37
CA PHE A 72 -8.44 -24.23 -4.71
C PHE A 72 -7.39 -23.68 -5.67
N THR A 73 -7.46 -24.06 -6.95
CA THR A 73 -6.51 -23.63 -7.98
C THR A 73 -6.80 -22.20 -8.41
N LEU A 74 -5.85 -21.30 -8.18
CA LEU A 74 -5.95 -19.92 -8.64
C LEU A 74 -6.13 -19.88 -10.16
N ARG A 75 -7.04 -19.02 -10.62
CA ARG A 75 -7.22 -18.73 -12.05
C ARG A 75 -7.00 -17.26 -12.33
N LYS A 76 -6.45 -16.97 -13.51
CA LYS A 76 -6.38 -15.63 -14.07
C LYS A 76 -7.11 -15.58 -15.40
N ALA A 77 -8.02 -14.63 -15.55
CA ALA A 77 -8.70 -14.39 -16.81
C ALA A 77 -8.49 -12.95 -17.30
N LYS A 78 -8.58 -12.78 -18.61
CA LYS A 78 -8.55 -11.49 -19.30
C LYS A 78 -9.86 -11.30 -20.05
N ILE A 79 -10.57 -10.22 -19.77
CA ILE A 79 -11.89 -9.92 -20.33
C ILE A 79 -11.79 -8.66 -21.17
N ASN A 80 -12.30 -8.72 -22.40
CA ASN A 80 -12.44 -7.56 -23.26
C ASN A 80 -13.82 -6.94 -23.05
N LEU A 81 -13.86 -5.76 -22.43
CA LEU A 81 -15.09 -5.05 -22.12
C LEU A 81 -15.73 -4.44 -23.36
N THR A 82 -14.95 -4.13 -24.39
CA THR A 82 -15.45 -3.62 -25.67
C THR A 82 -16.24 -4.70 -26.41
N THR A 83 -15.72 -5.93 -26.49
CA THR A 83 -16.37 -7.05 -27.21
C THR A 83 -17.27 -7.92 -26.33
N GLY A 84 -17.15 -7.83 -25.01
CA GLY A 84 -17.88 -8.68 -24.06
C GLY A 84 -17.42 -10.13 -24.05
N LYS A 85 -16.13 -10.39 -24.34
CA LYS A 85 -15.58 -11.75 -24.48
C LYS A 85 -14.44 -12.01 -23.50
N VAL A 86 -14.33 -13.24 -23.04
CA VAL A 86 -13.14 -13.77 -22.37
C VAL A 86 -12.08 -14.02 -23.44
N GLU A 87 -10.93 -13.34 -23.33
CA GLU A 87 -9.80 -13.49 -24.27
C GLU A 87 -8.75 -14.49 -23.78
N ASP A 88 -8.64 -14.69 -22.46
CA ASP A 88 -7.70 -15.64 -21.85
C ASP A 88 -8.29 -16.11 -20.52
N ASP A 89 -8.08 -17.38 -20.18
CA ASP A 89 -8.44 -17.98 -18.89
C ASP A 89 -7.49 -19.16 -18.62
N LYS A 90 -6.69 -19.04 -17.55
CA LYS A 90 -5.62 -19.98 -17.21
C LYS A 90 -5.62 -20.34 -15.73
N GLU A 91 -5.22 -21.57 -15.45
CA GLU A 91 -4.96 -22.08 -14.11
C GLU A 91 -3.51 -21.86 -13.69
N TYR A 92 -3.31 -21.65 -12.39
CA TYR A 92 -2.01 -21.46 -11.75
C TYR A 92 -1.94 -22.33 -10.48
N PRO A 93 -1.67 -23.65 -10.61
CA PRO A 93 -1.72 -24.59 -9.49
C PRO A 93 -0.64 -24.34 -8.43
N ASP A 94 0.49 -23.77 -8.82
CA ASP A 94 1.62 -23.47 -7.94
C ASP A 94 1.67 -22.01 -7.48
N THR A 95 0.53 -21.29 -7.53
CA THR A 95 0.49 -19.86 -7.21
C THR A 95 -0.70 -19.51 -6.34
N GLN A 96 -0.46 -18.63 -5.37
CA GLN A 96 -1.48 -18.06 -4.50
C GLN A 96 -1.85 -16.64 -4.96
N GLY A 97 -3.12 -16.27 -4.82
CA GLY A 97 -3.58 -14.91 -5.09
C GLY A 97 -3.40 -13.98 -3.87
N PRO A 98 -3.59 -12.67 -4.02
CA PRO A 98 -3.59 -11.72 -2.91
C PRO A 98 -4.67 -12.07 -1.88
N ALA A 99 -4.52 -11.65 -0.63
CA ALA A 99 -5.63 -11.60 0.30
C ALA A 99 -6.73 -10.65 -0.22
N ASP A 100 -7.94 -10.85 0.26
CA ASP A 100 -9.04 -9.91 0.07
C ASP A 100 -9.89 -9.87 1.34
N MET A 101 -10.66 -8.79 1.49
CA MET A 101 -11.37 -8.49 2.74
C MET A 101 -12.28 -9.64 3.19
N ASP A 102 -12.98 -10.29 2.26
CA ASP A 102 -13.92 -11.36 2.58
C ASP A 102 -13.18 -12.61 3.09
N GLU A 103 -11.94 -12.85 2.62
CA GLU A 103 -11.09 -13.95 3.09
C GLU A 103 -10.54 -13.70 4.49
N ILE A 104 -9.99 -12.50 4.73
CA ILE A 104 -9.40 -12.13 6.01
C ILE A 104 -10.48 -12.17 7.09
N GLU A 105 -11.66 -11.61 6.82
CA GLU A 105 -12.80 -11.63 7.75
C GLU A 105 -13.25 -13.07 8.06
N LEU A 106 -13.24 -13.95 7.06
CA LEU A 106 -13.60 -15.36 7.24
C LEU A 106 -12.61 -16.07 8.17
N VAL A 107 -11.31 -15.93 7.92
CA VAL A 107 -10.26 -16.55 8.76
C VAL A 107 -10.31 -15.98 10.19
N LEU A 108 -10.49 -14.67 10.34
CA LEU A 108 -10.62 -14.02 11.64
C LEU A 108 -11.74 -14.65 12.46
N LYS A 109 -12.95 -14.75 11.88
CA LYS A 109 -14.12 -15.34 12.55
C LYS A 109 -13.95 -16.84 12.82
N THR A 110 -13.29 -17.56 11.92
CA THR A 110 -12.98 -18.99 12.12
C THR A 110 -12.04 -19.18 13.31
N CYS A 111 -11.01 -18.35 13.44
CA CYS A 111 -10.09 -18.38 14.59
C CYS A 111 -10.83 -18.11 15.90
N GLU A 112 -11.67 -17.07 15.92
CA GLU A 112 -12.49 -16.71 17.09
C GLU A 112 -13.45 -17.82 17.51
N ALA A 113 -14.09 -18.50 16.55
CA ALA A 113 -15.05 -19.57 16.82
C ALA A 113 -14.41 -20.93 17.14
N SER A 114 -13.10 -21.10 16.98
CA SER A 114 -12.43 -22.40 17.12
C SER A 114 -12.39 -22.88 18.57
N ALA A 115 -13.03 -24.02 18.85
CA ALA A 115 -13.08 -24.61 20.18
C ALA A 115 -11.67 -24.94 20.75
N ALA A 116 -10.72 -25.33 19.89
CA ALA A 116 -9.35 -25.60 20.29
C ALA A 116 -8.61 -24.30 20.68
N VAL A 117 -8.84 -23.21 19.94
CA VAL A 117 -8.29 -21.89 20.28
C VAL A 117 -8.91 -21.38 21.59
N GLN A 118 -10.22 -21.55 21.77
CA GLN A 118 -10.91 -21.20 23.02
C GLN A 118 -10.40 -22.01 24.22
N ALA A 119 -10.13 -23.30 24.05
CA ALA A 119 -9.50 -24.13 25.08
C ALA A 119 -8.08 -23.64 25.42
N GLU A 120 -7.33 -23.13 24.43
CA GLU A 120 -6.02 -22.54 24.66
C GLU A 120 -6.11 -21.21 25.44
N ILE A 121 -7.09 -20.37 25.10
CA ILE A 121 -7.38 -19.12 25.79
C ILE A 121 -7.75 -19.38 27.26
N GLN A 122 -8.52 -20.43 27.55
CA GLN A 122 -8.91 -20.77 28.92
C GLN A 122 -7.71 -21.05 29.84
N LYS A 123 -6.60 -21.58 29.31
CA LYS A 123 -5.36 -21.84 30.08
C LYS A 123 -4.69 -20.55 30.58
N LEU A 124 -4.95 -19.42 29.92
CA LEU A 124 -4.42 -18.11 30.34
C LEU A 124 -5.04 -17.61 31.65
N ASN A 125 -6.18 -18.16 32.10
CA ASN A 125 -6.88 -17.74 33.32
C ASN A 125 -7.08 -16.22 33.41
N LEU A 126 -7.68 -15.65 32.36
CA LEU A 126 -7.81 -14.21 32.18
C LEU A 126 -8.83 -13.56 33.14
N PRO A 127 -8.62 -12.28 33.52
CA PRO A 127 -9.62 -11.52 34.28
C PRO A 127 -10.98 -11.49 33.60
N LYS A 128 -12.06 -11.51 34.39
CA LYS A 128 -13.42 -11.36 33.87
C LYS A 128 -13.56 -10.02 33.14
N GLY A 129 -14.17 -10.03 31.95
CA GLY A 129 -14.33 -8.84 31.10
C GLY A 129 -13.23 -8.70 30.05
N SER A 130 -12.20 -9.55 30.09
CA SER A 130 -11.20 -9.62 29.04
C SER A 130 -11.77 -10.18 27.74
N THR A 131 -11.30 -9.67 26.60
CA THR A 131 -11.58 -10.20 25.27
C THR A 131 -10.27 -10.54 24.56
N ILE A 132 -10.33 -11.51 23.65
CA ILE A 132 -9.20 -11.88 22.78
C ILE A 132 -9.55 -11.43 21.37
N VAL A 133 -8.58 -10.80 20.72
CA VAL A 133 -8.63 -10.47 19.30
C VAL A 133 -7.48 -11.15 18.57
N ASN A 134 -7.60 -11.29 17.25
CA ASN A 134 -6.55 -11.86 16.44
C ASN A 134 -6.35 -11.10 15.14
N ASP A 135 -5.10 -11.05 14.69
CA ASP A 135 -4.71 -10.51 13.39
C ASP A 135 -4.23 -11.67 12.50
N PRO A 136 -5.04 -12.12 11.53
CA PRO A 136 -4.62 -13.11 10.55
C PRO A 136 -3.57 -12.51 9.63
N TRP A 137 -2.33 -12.96 9.77
CA TRP A 137 -1.25 -12.65 8.85
C TRP A 137 -1.18 -13.70 7.76
N LEU A 138 -0.92 -13.26 6.53
CA LEU A 138 -0.47 -14.17 5.47
C LEU A 138 0.76 -14.94 5.96
N TYR A 139 0.81 -16.23 5.66
CA TYR A 139 1.76 -17.14 6.28
C TYR A 139 3.24 -16.83 5.98
N GLY A 140 3.52 -16.15 4.87
CA GLY A 140 4.89 -16.02 4.36
C GLY A 140 5.39 -17.34 3.75
N SER A 141 6.71 -17.49 3.64
CA SER A 141 7.32 -18.70 3.11
C SER A 141 8.66 -18.99 3.77
N ASP A 142 8.78 -20.20 4.32
CA ASP A 142 10.02 -20.83 4.76
C ASP A 142 10.19 -22.26 4.19
N ASP A 143 9.15 -22.81 3.56
CA ASP A 143 9.17 -24.03 2.76
C ASP A 143 8.70 -23.75 1.32
N ALA A 144 9.57 -24.04 0.35
CA ALA A 144 9.29 -23.89 -1.07
C ALA A 144 8.27 -24.90 -1.61
N ASN A 145 7.91 -25.93 -0.83
CA ASN A 145 6.91 -26.94 -1.19
C ASN A 145 5.52 -26.66 -0.60
N GLU A 146 5.39 -25.68 0.30
CA GLU A 146 4.08 -25.30 0.81
C GLU A 146 3.24 -24.74 -0.34
N ARG A 147 2.04 -25.30 -0.50
CA ARG A 147 1.08 -24.90 -1.55
C ARG A 147 -0.28 -24.55 -0.97
N ARG A 148 -0.53 -24.86 0.29
CA ARG A 148 -1.75 -24.50 1.00
C ARG A 148 -1.82 -22.99 1.20
N ARG A 149 -3.05 -22.50 1.37
CA ARG A 149 -3.31 -21.08 1.58
C ARG A 149 -3.39 -20.81 3.07
N LEU A 150 -2.25 -20.62 3.71
CA LEU A 150 -2.16 -20.56 5.16
C LEU A 150 -2.24 -19.13 5.70
N TYR A 151 -2.78 -19.00 6.90
CA TYR A 151 -2.73 -17.78 7.72
C TYR A 151 -2.22 -18.10 9.12
N GLN A 152 -1.32 -17.26 9.61
CA GLN A 152 -0.86 -17.26 11.00
C GLN A 152 -1.65 -16.21 11.78
N CYS A 153 -2.53 -16.64 12.69
CA CYS A 153 -3.32 -15.73 13.51
C CYS A 153 -2.54 -15.33 14.75
N TYR A 154 -2.04 -14.08 14.79
CA TYR A 154 -1.39 -13.55 15.99
C TYR A 154 -2.45 -13.10 16.99
N MET A 155 -2.34 -13.59 18.23
CA MET A 155 -3.38 -13.43 19.25
C MET A 155 -3.01 -12.32 20.23
N TYR A 156 -4.00 -11.53 20.62
CA TYR A 156 -3.84 -10.38 21.51
C TYR A 156 -4.95 -10.32 22.55
N LEU A 157 -4.63 -9.76 23.71
CA LEU A 157 -5.55 -9.56 24.83
C LEU A 157 -6.00 -8.09 24.89
N VAL A 158 -7.28 -7.90 25.16
CA VAL A 158 -7.88 -6.62 25.51
C VAL A 158 -8.53 -6.76 26.89
N LEU A 159 -8.26 -5.81 27.79
CA LEU A 159 -8.69 -5.86 29.20
C LEU A 159 -9.96 -5.05 29.50
N ASN A 160 -10.52 -4.37 28.51
CA ASN A 160 -11.73 -3.58 28.62
C ASN A 160 -12.64 -3.82 27.39
N ASP A 161 -13.84 -3.24 27.39
CA ASP A 161 -14.84 -3.38 26.32
C ASP A 161 -14.83 -2.20 25.32
N ASP A 162 -13.82 -1.33 25.39
CA ASP A 162 -13.71 -0.20 24.47
C ASP A 162 -13.24 -0.68 23.08
N PRO A 163 -13.95 -0.33 22.00
CA PRO A 163 -13.61 -0.77 20.65
C PRO A 163 -12.29 -0.17 20.12
N GLU A 164 -11.75 0.88 20.75
CA GLU A 164 -10.47 1.50 20.40
C GLU A 164 -9.31 1.04 21.31
N ALA A 165 -9.53 0.04 22.16
CA ALA A 165 -8.49 -0.50 23.03
C ALA A 165 -7.32 -1.07 22.24
N ASN A 166 -6.10 -0.78 22.70
CA ASN A 166 -4.90 -1.17 21.98
C ASN A 166 -4.51 -2.63 22.27
N HIS A 167 -5.05 -3.56 21.49
CA HIS A 167 -4.72 -4.97 21.61
C HIS A 167 -3.24 -5.29 21.34
N TYR A 168 -2.55 -4.52 20.49
CA TYR A 168 -1.10 -4.68 20.26
C TYR A 168 -0.26 -4.44 21.53
N SER A 169 -0.83 -3.81 22.56
CA SER A 169 -0.14 -3.65 23.85
C SER A 169 -0.10 -4.92 24.69
N ILE A 170 -0.81 -6.00 24.32
CA ILE A 170 -0.81 -7.26 25.07
C ILE A 170 -0.83 -8.48 24.12
N PRO A 171 0.28 -8.78 23.43
CA PRO A 171 0.41 -9.99 22.61
C PRO A 171 0.42 -11.27 23.47
N LEU A 172 -0.19 -12.34 22.97
CA LEU A 172 -0.32 -13.62 23.67
C LEU A 172 0.73 -14.66 23.22
N PRO A 173 1.07 -15.66 24.05
CA PRO A 173 2.19 -16.58 23.82
C PRO A 173 1.89 -17.74 22.85
N PHE A 174 0.88 -17.62 22.00
CA PHE A 174 0.54 -18.62 20.97
C PHE A 174 -0.09 -17.99 19.74
N ALA A 175 0.04 -18.66 18.59
CA ALA A 175 -0.51 -18.24 17.31
C ALA A 175 -1.07 -19.45 16.53
N PRO A 176 -2.38 -19.56 16.33
CA PRO A 176 -2.99 -20.58 15.48
C PRO A 176 -2.63 -20.45 14.00
N ILE A 177 -2.55 -21.57 13.29
CA ILE A 177 -2.38 -21.64 11.83
C ILE A 177 -3.62 -22.27 11.20
N PHE A 178 -4.24 -21.54 10.28
CA PHE A 178 -5.42 -22.00 9.55
C PHE A 178 -5.14 -22.12 8.06
N ASP A 179 -5.74 -23.12 7.41
CA ASP A 179 -5.89 -23.14 5.96
C ASP A 179 -7.13 -22.33 5.57
N ALA A 180 -6.97 -21.27 4.78
CA ALA A 180 -8.05 -20.37 4.39
C ALA A 180 -9.04 -20.96 3.39
N HIS A 181 -8.71 -22.08 2.74
CA HIS A 181 -9.61 -22.78 1.85
C HIS A 181 -10.48 -23.80 2.58
N THR A 182 -9.90 -24.58 3.49
CA THR A 182 -10.65 -25.60 4.25
C THR A 182 -11.19 -25.08 5.58
N LEU A 183 -10.67 -23.95 6.07
CA LEU A 183 -10.93 -23.38 7.40
C LEU A 183 -10.50 -24.31 8.55
N GLU A 184 -9.63 -25.26 8.26
CA GLU A 184 -9.09 -26.21 9.24
C GLU A 184 -7.99 -25.55 10.07
N LEU A 185 -8.07 -25.73 11.38
CA LEU A 185 -6.97 -25.43 12.30
C LEU A 185 -5.90 -26.52 12.15
N LEU A 186 -4.71 -26.14 11.67
CA LEU A 186 -3.61 -27.09 11.46
C LEU A 186 -2.74 -27.25 12.70
N GLU A 187 -2.41 -26.13 13.35
CA GLU A 187 -1.51 -26.10 14.51
C GLU A 187 -1.81 -24.88 15.38
N ILE A 188 -1.55 -24.99 16.69
CA ILE A 188 -1.44 -23.83 17.59
C ILE A 188 0.03 -23.71 17.98
N GLU A 189 0.75 -22.82 17.30
CA GLU A 189 2.18 -22.63 17.53
C GLU A 189 2.42 -21.85 18.83
N LYS A 190 3.34 -22.34 19.67
CA LYS A 190 3.78 -21.62 20.88
C LYS A 190 4.84 -20.59 20.54
N LEU A 191 4.77 -19.43 21.17
CA LEU A 191 5.68 -18.32 20.89
C LEU A 191 6.79 -18.25 21.95
N ALA A 192 8.02 -18.03 21.51
CA ALA A 192 9.16 -17.89 22.41
C ALA A 192 9.08 -16.58 23.20
N LEU A 193 9.08 -16.69 24.54
CA LEU A 193 9.01 -15.53 25.44
C LEU A 193 10.39 -15.06 25.92
N GLY A 194 11.40 -15.91 25.81
CA GLY A 194 12.79 -15.61 26.18
C GLY A 194 13.58 -14.90 25.08
N ASN A 195 14.89 -14.79 25.27
CA ASN A 195 15.83 -14.27 24.27
C ASN A 195 16.44 -15.38 23.38
N GLY A 196 15.95 -16.61 23.47
CA GLY A 196 16.32 -17.76 22.63
C GLY A 196 15.11 -18.35 21.90
N HIS A 197 15.29 -19.54 21.33
CA HIS A 197 14.26 -20.24 20.55
C HIS A 197 13.36 -21.14 21.41
N GLU A 198 13.60 -21.18 22.73
CA GLU A 198 12.84 -22.00 23.64
C GLU A 198 11.40 -21.53 23.72
N ARG A 199 10.49 -22.50 23.61
CA ARG A 199 9.05 -22.31 23.69
C ARG A 199 8.53 -23.10 24.87
N ASP A 200 7.55 -22.53 25.56
CA ASP A 200 6.84 -23.28 26.58
C ASP A 200 6.09 -24.46 25.95
N ALA A 201 6.11 -25.61 26.62
CA ALA A 201 5.40 -26.80 26.14
C ALA A 201 3.87 -26.61 26.16
N GLU A 202 3.37 -25.79 27.09
CA GLU A 202 1.95 -25.49 27.28
C GLU A 202 1.75 -23.99 27.52
N THR A 203 0.57 -23.47 27.15
CA THR A 203 0.17 -22.14 27.58
C THR A 203 0.00 -22.11 29.10
N ARG A 204 0.66 -21.16 29.74
CA ARG A 204 0.60 -20.92 31.18
C ARG A 204 -0.42 -19.82 31.49
N PRO A 205 -0.86 -19.69 32.75
CA PRO A 205 -1.62 -18.52 33.19
C PRO A 205 -0.93 -17.21 32.78
N TRP A 206 -1.71 -16.25 32.30
CA TRP A 206 -1.22 -14.97 31.83
C TRP A 206 -0.55 -14.19 32.97
N ASP A 207 0.62 -13.61 32.68
CA ASP A 207 1.37 -12.79 33.62
C ASP A 207 0.94 -11.31 33.46
N PRO A 208 0.20 -10.72 34.42
CA PRO A 208 -0.56 -9.49 34.18
C PRO A 208 0.30 -8.27 33.83
N VAL A 209 -0.06 -7.55 32.77
CA VAL A 209 0.56 -6.28 32.35
C VAL A 209 -0.51 -5.22 32.17
N GLU A 210 -0.12 -3.96 32.32
CA GLU A 210 -1.00 -2.82 32.05
C GLU A 210 -1.10 -2.58 30.53
N PRO A 211 -2.30 -2.25 30.01
CA PRO A 211 -2.46 -1.88 28.62
C PRO A 211 -1.79 -0.54 28.32
N VAL A 212 -1.42 -0.34 27.06
CA VAL A 212 -0.86 0.93 26.57
C VAL A 212 -1.77 1.47 25.47
N ASP A 213 -2.74 2.30 25.87
CA ASP A 213 -3.76 2.81 24.96
C ASP A 213 -3.33 4.09 24.23
N TYR A 214 -3.96 4.32 23.07
CA TYR A 214 -3.73 5.51 22.23
C TYR A 214 -4.98 6.38 22.06
N SER A 215 -6.17 5.81 22.27
CA SER A 215 -7.42 6.49 21.94
C SER A 215 -7.70 7.63 22.94
N SER A 216 -8.27 8.72 22.42
CA SER A 216 -8.58 9.87 23.27
C SER A 216 -9.67 9.57 24.30
N GLY A 217 -10.56 8.62 24.00
CA GLY A 217 -11.60 8.14 24.91
C GLY A 217 -11.00 7.46 26.14
N LEU A 218 -10.02 6.59 25.93
CA LEU A 218 -9.36 5.82 26.99
C LEU A 218 -8.37 6.66 27.82
N LEU A 219 -7.58 7.51 27.16
CA LEU A 219 -6.57 8.34 27.83
C LEU A 219 -7.18 9.53 28.59
N GLY A 220 -8.37 9.98 28.18
CA GLY A 220 -9.06 11.13 28.74
C GLY A 220 -8.52 12.48 28.25
N LYS A 221 -9.36 13.51 28.32
CA LYS A 221 -9.07 14.85 27.76
C LYS A 221 -7.88 15.55 28.40
N ASP A 222 -7.54 15.22 29.65
CA ASP A 222 -6.45 15.84 30.38
C ASP A 222 -5.06 15.30 29.99
N TYR A 223 -5.00 14.17 29.28
CA TYR A 223 -3.77 13.59 28.77
C TYR A 223 -3.13 14.44 27.65
N PHE A 224 -3.95 15.15 26.87
CA PHE A 224 -3.51 15.86 25.67
C PHE A 224 -3.12 17.31 25.93
N ARG A 225 -2.27 17.85 25.04
CA ARG A 225 -1.83 19.26 25.06
C ARG A 225 -3.02 20.21 24.86
N LYS A 226 -3.04 21.29 25.63
CA LYS A 226 -4.15 22.27 25.66
C LYS A 226 -3.78 23.64 25.07
N ASP A 227 -2.57 23.78 24.54
CA ASP A 227 -1.94 25.05 24.16
C ASP A 227 -1.83 25.29 22.63
N LEU A 228 -2.27 24.34 21.80
CA LEU A 228 -2.34 24.51 20.35
C LEU A 228 -3.50 25.44 19.96
N LYS A 229 -3.18 26.49 19.19
CA LYS A 229 -4.18 27.42 18.63
C LYS A 229 -4.66 26.93 17.25
N PRO A 230 -5.92 27.19 16.86
CA PRO A 230 -6.42 26.82 15.54
C PRO A 230 -5.60 27.44 14.40
N LEU A 231 -5.35 26.65 13.34
CA LEU A 231 -4.72 27.08 12.09
C LEU A 231 -5.67 26.77 10.92
N HIS A 232 -6.03 27.81 10.16
CA HIS A 232 -6.91 27.68 9.01
C HIS A 232 -6.15 27.92 7.70
N VAL A 233 -6.29 26.99 6.77
CA VAL A 233 -5.79 27.12 5.39
C VAL A 233 -7.00 27.30 4.49
N VAL A 234 -7.12 28.46 3.83
CA VAL A 234 -8.27 28.81 2.99
C VAL A 234 -7.81 29.30 1.62
N GLN A 235 -8.59 28.98 0.59
CA GLN A 235 -8.40 29.45 -0.79
C GLN A 235 -9.67 30.19 -1.24
N PRO A 236 -9.77 31.51 -0.99
CA PRO A 236 -11.02 32.26 -1.18
C PRO A 236 -11.55 32.26 -2.62
N GLU A 237 -10.67 32.09 -3.60
CA GLU A 237 -10.98 32.10 -5.03
C GLU A 237 -11.03 30.68 -5.63
N GLY A 238 -11.01 29.64 -4.79
CA GLY A 238 -10.91 28.26 -5.22
C GLY A 238 -9.47 27.78 -5.45
N PRO A 239 -9.29 26.54 -5.94
CA PRO A 239 -7.98 25.97 -6.19
C PRO A 239 -7.42 26.44 -7.53
N SER A 240 -6.09 26.45 -7.67
CA SER A 240 -5.41 26.77 -8.92
C SER A 240 -5.30 25.57 -9.88
N PHE A 241 -5.73 24.38 -9.45
CA PHE A 241 -5.81 23.20 -10.30
C PHE A 241 -7.20 23.09 -10.95
N GLN A 242 -7.26 22.44 -12.11
CA GLN A 242 -8.50 22.07 -12.78
C GLN A 242 -8.55 20.56 -12.95
N ILE A 243 -9.76 20.00 -12.91
CA ILE A 243 -10.02 18.57 -13.07
C ILE A 243 -11.09 18.40 -14.15
N ASP A 244 -10.78 17.67 -15.22
CA ASP A 244 -11.74 17.18 -16.19
C ASP A 244 -11.76 15.64 -16.15
N GLY A 245 -12.77 15.08 -15.46
CA GLY A 245 -12.81 13.66 -15.11
C GLY A 245 -11.63 13.28 -14.20
N ARG A 246 -10.59 12.68 -14.79
CA ARG A 246 -9.32 12.32 -14.13
C ARG A 246 -8.11 13.01 -14.75
N HIS A 247 -8.30 13.86 -15.75
CA HIS A 247 -7.24 14.72 -16.25
C HIS A 247 -7.09 15.93 -15.33
N VAL A 248 -5.85 16.18 -14.89
CA VAL A 248 -5.52 17.27 -13.96
C VAL A 248 -4.57 18.24 -14.65
N THR A 249 -4.84 19.53 -14.50
CA THR A 249 -3.92 20.61 -14.90
C THR A 249 -3.62 21.51 -13.71
N TRP A 250 -2.36 21.88 -13.52
CA TRP A 250 -1.94 22.75 -12.43
C TRP A 250 -0.54 23.33 -12.70
N GLN A 251 -0.38 24.65 -12.69
CA GLN A 251 0.94 25.32 -12.77
C GLN A 251 1.88 24.70 -13.82
N LYS A 252 1.40 24.55 -15.07
CA LYS A 252 2.06 23.92 -16.23
C LYS A 252 2.15 22.38 -16.22
N TRP A 253 1.86 21.73 -15.10
CA TRP A 253 1.70 20.28 -15.05
C TRP A 253 0.41 19.86 -15.73
N THR A 254 0.46 18.75 -16.45
CA THR A 254 -0.73 17.99 -16.85
C THR A 254 -0.48 16.50 -16.65
N PHE A 255 -1.49 15.77 -16.18
CA PHE A 255 -1.42 14.31 -16.01
C PHE A 255 -2.81 13.69 -15.93
N HIS A 256 -2.88 12.35 -16.03
CA HIS A 256 -4.08 11.56 -15.80
C HIS A 256 -3.98 10.81 -14.46
N MET A 257 -4.95 11.03 -13.59
CA MET A 257 -5.05 10.40 -12.27
C MET A 257 -5.58 8.97 -12.36
N GLY A 258 -4.68 8.00 -12.46
CA GLY A 258 -5.00 6.59 -12.40
C GLY A 258 -5.21 6.09 -10.97
N TRP A 259 -5.84 4.93 -10.85
CA TRP A 259 -5.95 4.19 -9.60
C TRP A 259 -6.19 2.71 -9.89
N ASN A 260 -5.61 1.82 -9.08
CA ASN A 260 -5.92 0.39 -9.13
C ASN A 260 -5.87 -0.22 -7.72
N VAL A 261 -6.41 -1.42 -7.53
CA VAL A 261 -6.54 -2.04 -6.20
C VAL A 261 -5.19 -2.41 -5.57
N ARG A 262 -4.15 -2.61 -6.40
CA ARG A 262 -2.81 -3.05 -5.96
C ARG A 262 -1.93 -1.89 -5.51
N GLU A 263 -1.80 -0.87 -6.34
CA GLU A 263 -0.85 0.23 -6.20
C GLU A 263 -1.49 1.48 -5.57
N GLY A 264 -2.82 1.58 -5.58
CA GLY A 264 -3.52 2.80 -5.19
C GLY A 264 -3.34 3.88 -6.26
N PRO A 265 -2.91 5.12 -5.92
CA PRO A 265 -2.79 6.22 -6.87
C PRO A 265 -1.67 5.99 -7.90
N ILE A 266 -1.93 6.37 -9.16
CA ILE A 266 -0.97 6.27 -10.27
C ILE A 266 -0.99 7.59 -11.05
N LEU A 267 0.19 8.19 -11.27
CA LEU A 267 0.32 9.32 -12.19
C LEU A 267 0.61 8.79 -13.60
N ASN A 268 -0.29 9.03 -14.54
CA ASN A 268 -0.13 8.61 -15.93
C ASN A 268 0.01 9.81 -16.86
N ASN A 269 0.74 9.62 -17.96
CA ASN A 269 0.88 10.59 -19.06
C ASN A 269 1.21 12.01 -18.55
N VAL A 270 2.32 12.11 -17.82
CA VAL A 270 2.75 13.31 -17.07
C VAL A 270 3.58 14.24 -17.95
N PHE A 271 3.17 15.50 -18.02
CA PHE A 271 3.84 16.57 -18.74
C PHE A 271 4.10 17.78 -17.86
N TYR A 272 5.11 18.57 -18.21
CA TYR A 272 5.33 19.91 -17.70
C TYR A 272 5.60 20.86 -18.86
N ASP A 273 4.83 21.94 -18.95
CA ASP A 273 4.96 22.97 -20.00
C ASP A 273 4.94 22.39 -21.43
N GLY A 274 4.06 21.41 -21.65
CA GLY A 274 3.90 20.72 -22.93
C GLY A 274 4.97 19.68 -23.26
N ARG A 275 5.95 19.45 -22.37
CA ARG A 275 7.00 18.44 -22.54
C ARG A 275 6.70 17.20 -21.73
N SER A 276 6.87 16.05 -22.36
CA SER A 276 6.64 14.75 -21.71
C SER A 276 7.73 14.50 -20.66
N LEU A 277 7.30 14.03 -19.49
CA LEU A 277 8.21 13.66 -18.39
C LEU A 277 8.14 12.17 -18.10
N PHE A 278 6.94 11.67 -17.79
CA PHE A 278 6.74 10.28 -17.37
C PHE A 278 5.52 9.68 -18.06
N HIS A 279 5.65 8.46 -18.57
CA HIS A 279 4.49 7.71 -19.03
C HIS A 279 3.64 7.24 -17.84
N ARG A 280 4.29 6.77 -16.78
CA ARG A 280 3.65 6.23 -15.58
C ARG A 280 4.55 6.32 -14.36
N VAL A 281 4.01 6.73 -13.21
CA VAL A 281 4.68 6.71 -11.90
C VAL A 281 3.75 6.09 -10.87
N SER A 282 4.22 5.11 -10.11
CA SER A 282 3.46 4.44 -9.05
C SER A 282 4.36 3.79 -7.98
N MET A 283 3.78 3.50 -6.82
CA MET A 283 4.34 2.52 -5.89
C MET A 283 4.07 1.12 -6.44
N SER A 284 5.12 0.37 -6.76
CA SER A 284 4.99 -0.95 -7.39
C SER A 284 4.94 -2.08 -6.38
N GLU A 285 5.72 -1.95 -5.30
CA GLU A 285 5.75 -2.92 -4.22
C GLU A 285 6.32 -2.31 -2.93
N MET A 286 6.02 -2.94 -1.81
CA MET A 286 6.64 -2.71 -0.53
C MET A 286 6.78 -4.05 0.17
N THR A 287 7.97 -4.36 0.67
CA THR A 287 8.14 -5.52 1.55
C THR A 287 8.57 -5.13 2.94
N VAL A 288 8.02 -5.83 3.94
CA VAL A 288 8.25 -5.59 5.37
C VAL A 288 8.85 -6.84 6.03
N PRO A 289 10.14 -7.16 5.80
CA PRO A 289 10.79 -8.30 6.43
C PRO A 289 11.11 -8.00 7.91
N TYR A 290 10.72 -8.92 8.78
CA TYR A 290 11.05 -8.89 10.21
C TYR A 290 12.37 -9.63 10.47
N GLY A 291 13.14 -9.12 11.41
CA GLY A 291 14.48 -9.60 11.76
C GLY A 291 14.54 -10.46 13.02
N ASP A 292 13.40 -10.92 13.55
CA ASP A 292 13.38 -11.88 14.65
C ASP A 292 13.52 -13.31 14.08
N PRO A 293 14.62 -14.03 14.38
CA PRO A 293 14.90 -15.32 13.77
C PRO A 293 14.06 -16.46 14.37
N ARG A 294 13.26 -16.20 15.40
CA ARG A 294 12.49 -17.23 16.11
C ARG A 294 11.19 -17.50 15.36
N SER A 295 10.77 -18.77 15.33
CA SER A 295 9.48 -19.14 14.76
C SER A 295 8.33 -18.58 15.60
N PRO A 296 7.26 -18.05 14.98
CA PRO A 296 6.97 -17.96 13.54
C PRO A 296 7.47 -16.67 12.87
N TYR A 297 8.17 -15.80 13.59
CA TYR A 297 8.44 -14.43 13.16
C TYR A 297 9.37 -14.33 11.95
N HIS A 298 10.24 -15.32 11.72
CA HIS A 298 11.10 -15.37 10.54
C HIS A 298 10.32 -15.44 9.23
N ARG A 299 9.05 -15.90 9.26
CA ARG A 299 8.15 -15.89 8.09
C ARG A 299 7.48 -14.55 7.87
N LYS A 300 7.50 -13.62 8.85
CA LYS A 300 6.87 -12.30 8.70
C LYS A 300 7.66 -11.47 7.69
N GLN A 301 7.21 -11.52 6.45
CA GLN A 301 7.68 -10.70 5.35
C GLN A 301 6.49 -10.50 4.41
N ALA A 302 5.72 -9.45 4.68
CA ALA A 302 4.63 -9.06 3.80
C ALA A 302 5.18 -8.44 2.52
N PHE A 303 4.47 -8.62 1.40
CA PHE A 303 4.61 -7.83 0.19
C PHE A 303 3.35 -7.00 0.03
N ASP A 304 3.20 -5.93 0.80
CA ASP A 304 1.88 -5.35 1.10
C ASP A 304 1.07 -4.94 -0.13
N LEU A 305 1.69 -4.54 -1.25
CA LEU A 305 0.92 -4.27 -2.47
C LEU A 305 0.52 -5.57 -3.16
N GLY A 306 1.45 -6.51 -3.32
CA GLY A 306 1.20 -7.80 -3.96
C GLY A 306 0.24 -8.71 -3.18
N ASP A 307 0.32 -8.65 -1.85
CA ASP A 307 -0.37 -9.51 -0.90
C ASP A 307 -1.70 -8.93 -0.46
N SER A 308 -1.73 -7.62 -0.13
CA SER A 308 -2.91 -6.97 0.44
C SER A 308 -3.48 -5.91 -0.48
N GLY A 309 -2.65 -5.16 -1.20
CA GLY A 309 -2.98 -4.07 -2.12
C GLY A 309 -3.17 -2.72 -1.42
N PHE A 310 -2.37 -1.71 -1.80
CA PHE A 310 -2.49 -0.34 -1.29
C PHE A 310 -3.82 0.32 -1.65
N GLY A 311 -4.38 -0.01 -2.82
CA GLY A 311 -5.67 0.52 -3.26
C GLY A 311 -6.83 -0.03 -2.44
N ILE A 312 -6.88 -1.34 -2.23
CA ILE A 312 -7.93 -2.00 -1.43
C ILE A 312 -7.81 -1.73 0.08
N THR A 313 -6.62 -1.39 0.56
CA THR A 313 -6.39 -0.95 1.95
C THR A 313 -6.42 0.57 2.14
N SER A 314 -6.75 1.34 1.09
CA SER A 314 -6.87 2.80 1.17
C SER A 314 -8.00 3.21 2.11
N ASN A 315 -7.72 4.14 3.03
CA ASN A 315 -8.71 4.71 3.93
C ASN A 315 -9.69 5.64 3.18
N THR A 316 -10.83 5.90 3.81
CA THR A 316 -11.69 7.03 3.42
C THR A 316 -11.15 8.31 4.03
N LEU A 317 -10.51 9.15 3.23
CA LEU A 317 -9.90 10.39 3.70
C LEU A 317 -10.98 11.45 3.97
N THR A 318 -10.86 12.12 5.13
CA THR A 318 -11.82 13.10 5.62
C THR A 318 -11.21 14.51 5.70
N LEU A 319 -12.03 15.51 5.36
CA LEU A 319 -11.60 16.91 5.35
C LEU A 319 -11.25 17.37 6.76
N GLY A 320 -10.08 17.98 6.92
CA GLY A 320 -9.64 18.56 8.19
C GLY A 320 -8.95 17.58 9.15
N CYS A 321 -9.05 16.27 8.91
CA CYS A 321 -8.30 15.25 9.63
C CYS A 321 -7.06 14.82 8.81
N ASP A 322 -7.29 14.25 7.63
CA ASP A 322 -6.23 13.66 6.80
C ASP A 322 -5.60 14.66 5.82
N CYS A 323 -6.44 15.56 5.28
CA CYS A 323 -6.05 16.57 4.31
C CYS A 323 -6.64 17.93 4.70
N LEU A 324 -5.80 18.98 4.72
CA LEU A 324 -6.15 20.32 5.19
C LEU A 324 -6.11 21.34 4.05
N GLY A 325 -7.15 22.18 3.96
CA GLY A 325 -7.30 23.22 2.94
C GLY A 325 -8.53 22.97 2.07
N LEU A 326 -8.42 23.30 0.78
CA LEU A 326 -9.45 23.01 -0.21
C LEU A 326 -9.07 21.74 -0.98
N ILE A 327 -9.89 20.70 -0.81
CA ILE A 327 -9.51 19.33 -1.20
C ILE A 327 -10.40 18.83 -2.34
N ALA A 328 -9.78 18.24 -3.36
CA ALA A 328 -10.44 17.37 -4.31
C ALA A 328 -10.23 15.89 -3.92
N TYR A 329 -11.25 15.06 -4.07
CA TYR A 329 -11.20 13.64 -3.74
C TYR A 329 -11.46 12.77 -4.97
N PHE A 330 -10.81 11.61 -5.03
CA PHE A 330 -11.08 10.58 -6.03
C PHE A 330 -11.46 9.27 -5.35
N ASP A 331 -12.54 8.65 -5.84
CA ASP A 331 -13.00 7.34 -5.39
C ASP A 331 -12.22 6.21 -6.09
N GLY A 332 -12.16 5.07 -5.42
CA GLY A 332 -11.72 3.78 -5.95
C GLY A 332 -12.87 2.78 -6.01
N ILE A 333 -12.68 1.66 -6.71
CA ILE A 333 -13.66 0.57 -6.74
C ILE A 333 -12.92 -0.77 -6.68
N ARG A 334 -13.29 -1.60 -5.70
CA ARG A 334 -12.83 -2.99 -5.61
C ARG A 334 -13.95 -3.97 -5.92
N THR A 335 -13.60 -5.24 -6.07
CA THR A 335 -14.57 -6.34 -6.13
C THR A 335 -14.84 -6.92 -4.74
N SER A 336 -16.05 -7.43 -4.51
CA SER A 336 -16.31 -8.43 -3.47
C SER A 336 -15.97 -9.84 -3.96
N GLY A 337 -16.00 -10.82 -3.05
CA GLY A 337 -15.91 -12.24 -3.36
C GLY A 337 -16.99 -12.72 -4.33
N ALA A 338 -18.16 -12.08 -4.32
CA ALA A 338 -19.24 -12.32 -5.26
C ALA A 338 -19.05 -11.62 -6.62
N GLY A 339 -18.00 -10.82 -6.84
CA GLY A 339 -17.85 -10.10 -8.12
C GLY A 339 -18.76 -8.87 -8.24
N GLU A 340 -19.24 -8.34 -7.11
CA GLU A 340 -19.99 -7.08 -7.06
C GLU A 340 -19.05 -5.90 -6.78
N PRO A 341 -19.32 -4.71 -7.34
CA PRO A 341 -18.49 -3.53 -7.12
C PRO A 341 -18.72 -2.98 -5.72
N VAL A 342 -17.62 -2.72 -5.01
CA VAL A 342 -17.61 -2.01 -3.72
C VAL A 342 -16.87 -0.71 -3.92
N VAL A 343 -17.59 0.41 -3.80
CA VAL A 343 -17.03 1.76 -3.93
C VAL A 343 -16.24 2.10 -2.68
N MET A 344 -14.99 2.53 -2.87
CA MET A 344 -14.11 3.03 -1.82
C MET A 344 -14.07 4.56 -1.94
N LYS A 345 -14.68 5.23 -0.96
CA LYS A 345 -14.83 6.69 -1.00
C LYS A 345 -13.53 7.40 -0.65
N ASN A 346 -13.23 8.48 -1.37
CA ASN A 346 -12.16 9.42 -1.02
C ASN A 346 -10.79 8.76 -0.78
N VAL A 347 -10.41 7.79 -1.60
CA VAL A 347 -9.14 7.04 -1.45
C VAL A 347 -7.91 7.83 -1.88
N ILE A 348 -8.11 8.91 -2.64
CA ILE A 348 -7.07 9.89 -2.95
C ILE A 348 -7.60 11.26 -2.58
N CYS A 349 -6.79 12.07 -1.89
CA CYS A 349 -7.01 13.50 -1.76
C CYS A 349 -5.97 14.27 -2.60
N MET A 350 -6.38 15.38 -3.18
CA MET A 350 -5.51 16.27 -3.95
C MET A 350 -5.77 17.72 -3.55
N HIS A 351 -4.71 18.45 -3.21
CA HIS A 351 -4.81 19.84 -2.77
C HIS A 351 -3.51 20.62 -2.92
N GLU A 352 -3.59 21.93 -2.76
CA GLU A 352 -2.43 22.81 -2.82
C GLU A 352 -1.89 23.15 -1.43
N VAL A 353 -0.56 23.11 -1.28
CA VAL A 353 0.14 23.46 -0.04
C VAL A 353 1.19 24.52 -0.34
N ASP A 354 1.21 25.57 0.48
CA ASP A 354 2.32 26.52 0.49
C ASP A 354 3.56 25.87 1.09
N ASP A 355 4.68 25.91 0.36
CA ASP A 355 5.94 25.25 0.70
C ASP A 355 7.06 26.29 0.92
N GLY A 356 6.71 27.42 1.53
CA GLY A 356 7.69 28.45 1.88
C GLY A 356 8.25 29.22 0.69
N VAL A 357 9.57 29.42 0.66
CA VAL A 357 10.26 30.24 -0.36
C VAL A 357 10.66 29.36 -1.53
N GLY A 358 10.22 29.69 -2.75
CA GLY A 358 10.65 29.01 -3.98
C GLY A 358 12.03 29.49 -4.41
N TRP A 359 12.19 30.80 -4.58
CA TRP A 359 13.52 31.40 -4.74
C TRP A 359 13.54 32.80 -4.15
N LYS A 360 14.73 33.24 -3.73
CA LYS A 360 14.98 34.59 -3.24
C LYS A 360 16.40 35.03 -3.61
N HIS A 361 16.54 36.27 -4.04
CA HIS A 361 17.83 36.92 -4.22
C HIS A 361 17.81 38.31 -3.61
N THR A 362 18.93 38.72 -3.02
CA THR A 362 19.15 40.10 -2.56
C THR A 362 20.44 40.61 -3.15
N ASN A 363 20.35 41.63 -4.00
CA ASN A 363 21.51 42.25 -4.60
C ASN A 363 22.09 43.28 -3.63
N ILE A 364 23.20 42.92 -2.98
CA ILE A 364 23.84 43.78 -1.96
C ILE A 364 24.33 45.12 -2.52
N ARG A 365 24.53 45.26 -3.83
CA ARG A 365 25.03 46.50 -4.45
C ARG A 365 23.96 47.58 -4.51
N ASN A 366 22.70 47.20 -4.61
CA ASN A 366 21.56 48.13 -4.66
C ASN A 366 20.54 47.92 -3.53
N GLY A 367 20.75 46.92 -2.66
CA GLY A 367 19.86 46.60 -1.54
C GLY A 367 18.52 45.98 -1.92
N HIS A 368 18.26 45.69 -3.20
CA HIS A 368 16.96 45.17 -3.64
C HIS A 368 16.85 43.66 -3.45
N ALA A 369 15.70 43.21 -2.96
CA ALA A 369 15.35 41.81 -2.83
C ALA A 369 14.20 41.43 -3.76
N SER A 370 14.34 40.29 -4.43
CA SER A 370 13.30 39.65 -5.25
C SER A 370 13.03 38.25 -4.71
N MET A 371 11.77 37.83 -4.63
CA MET A 371 11.39 36.49 -4.16
C MET A 371 10.09 36.00 -4.79
N VAL A 372 9.93 34.68 -4.83
CA VAL A 372 8.68 33.98 -5.15
C VAL A 372 8.45 32.87 -4.12
N ARG A 373 7.20 32.67 -3.70
CA ARG A 373 6.83 31.56 -2.80
C ARG A 373 6.72 30.26 -3.57
N ASN A 374 7.00 29.12 -2.93
CA ASN A 374 6.78 27.82 -3.53
C ASN A 374 5.36 27.33 -3.23
N ARG A 375 4.66 26.88 -4.26
CA ARG A 375 3.40 26.14 -4.10
C ARG A 375 3.59 24.72 -4.62
N LYS A 376 3.05 23.74 -3.90
CA LYS A 376 3.02 22.33 -4.30
C LYS A 376 1.58 21.86 -4.51
N LEU A 377 1.39 20.99 -5.49
CA LEU A 377 0.21 20.14 -5.60
C LEU A 377 0.53 18.79 -4.95
N VAL A 378 -0.21 18.45 -3.91
CA VAL A 378 -0.09 17.20 -3.17
C VAL A 378 -1.16 16.25 -3.65
N ILE A 379 -0.77 15.04 -4.05
CA ILE A 379 -1.67 13.92 -4.33
C ILE A 379 -1.36 12.82 -3.32
N GLN A 380 -2.29 12.54 -2.40
CA GLN A 380 -2.04 11.69 -1.25
C GLN A 380 -3.06 10.55 -1.13
N CYS A 381 -2.57 9.39 -0.68
CA CYS A 381 -3.36 8.25 -0.22
C CYS A 381 -2.82 7.80 1.15
N THR A 382 -3.71 7.33 2.03
CA THR A 382 -3.33 6.61 3.27
C THR A 382 -3.84 5.18 3.16
N ALA A 383 -2.95 4.21 3.34
CA ALA A 383 -3.29 2.78 3.37
C ALA A 383 -3.09 2.21 4.78
N THR A 384 -4.11 1.53 5.32
CA THR A 384 -4.00 0.77 6.57
C THR A 384 -3.84 -0.71 6.26
N VAL A 385 -2.66 -1.24 6.56
CA VAL A 385 -2.36 -2.67 6.41
C VAL A 385 -2.20 -3.26 7.79
N MET A 386 -3.31 -3.77 8.33
CA MET A 386 -3.43 -4.23 9.72
C MET A 386 -2.95 -3.14 10.69
N ASN A 387 -1.79 -3.34 11.33
CA ASN A 387 -1.24 -2.45 12.34
C ASN A 387 -0.57 -1.17 11.77
N TYR A 388 -0.22 -1.15 10.49
CA TYR A 388 0.54 -0.04 9.89
C TYR A 388 -0.35 0.92 9.10
N GLU A 389 0.01 2.20 9.18
CA GLU A 389 -0.48 3.24 8.27
C GLU A 389 0.66 3.75 7.39
N TYR A 390 0.42 3.78 6.08
CA TYR A 390 1.34 4.36 5.11
C TYR A 390 0.67 5.52 4.38
N ILE A 391 1.23 6.72 4.56
CA ILE A 391 0.82 7.91 3.81
C ILE A 391 1.78 8.05 2.63
N LEU A 392 1.29 7.78 1.42
CA LEU A 392 2.00 7.97 0.17
C LEU A 392 1.55 9.30 -0.46
N ALA A 393 2.50 10.18 -0.78
CA ALA A 393 2.21 11.44 -1.47
C ALA A 393 3.12 11.66 -2.68
N PHE A 394 2.51 12.01 -3.81
CA PHE A 394 3.20 12.63 -4.94
C PHE A 394 3.08 14.15 -4.82
N ASN A 395 4.20 14.85 -4.72
CA ASN A 395 4.25 16.30 -4.62
C ASN A 395 4.84 16.90 -5.89
N LEU A 396 4.04 17.66 -6.64
CA LEU A 396 4.48 18.39 -7.82
C LEU A 396 4.75 19.84 -7.43
N ASP A 397 5.91 20.40 -7.80
CA ASP A 397 6.25 21.80 -7.53
C ASP A 397 6.35 22.68 -8.78
N GLN A 398 6.45 23.99 -8.57
CA GLN A 398 6.54 24.98 -9.67
C GLN A 398 7.91 24.97 -10.38
N ALA A 399 8.91 24.27 -9.85
CA ALA A 399 10.23 24.09 -10.45
C ALA A 399 10.34 22.82 -11.30
N ALA A 400 9.20 22.20 -11.66
CA ALA A 400 9.09 20.97 -12.43
C ALA A 400 9.64 19.72 -11.72
N SER A 401 9.71 19.73 -10.38
CA SER A 401 10.10 18.54 -9.61
C SER A 401 8.89 17.73 -9.17
N LEU A 402 9.02 16.41 -9.27
CA LEU A 402 8.15 15.42 -8.65
C LEU A 402 8.88 14.84 -7.43
N HIS A 403 8.38 15.11 -6.23
CA HIS A 403 8.85 14.50 -4.99
C HIS A 403 7.90 13.38 -4.59
N ILE A 404 8.47 12.31 -4.04
CA ILE A 404 7.71 11.14 -3.58
C ILE A 404 7.97 11.00 -2.10
N ASP A 405 6.96 11.29 -1.30
CA ASP A 405 7.04 11.22 0.15
C ASP A 405 6.29 9.99 0.62
N VAL A 406 6.91 9.24 1.52
CA VAL A 406 6.27 8.16 2.27
C VAL A 406 6.43 8.43 3.75
N LYS A 407 5.33 8.40 4.49
CA LYS A 407 5.33 8.47 5.95
C LYS A 407 4.76 7.16 6.48
N ALA A 408 5.59 6.43 7.22
CA ALA A 408 5.15 5.26 7.98
C ALA A 408 4.72 5.70 9.38
N THR A 409 3.51 5.33 9.78
CA THR A 409 2.94 5.58 11.10
C THR A 409 2.09 4.37 11.52
N GLY A 410 1.16 4.56 12.45
CA GLY A 410 0.36 3.49 13.03
C GLY A 410 1.02 2.86 14.24
N ILE A 411 0.77 1.57 14.41
CA ILE A 411 1.22 0.77 15.55
C ILE A 411 2.24 -0.26 15.05
N VAL A 412 3.33 -0.43 15.78
CA VAL A 412 4.30 -1.49 15.47
C VAL A 412 3.66 -2.88 15.65
N SER A 413 3.95 -3.84 14.79
CA SER A 413 3.53 -5.24 15.04
C SER A 413 4.32 -5.79 16.23
N THR A 414 3.62 -6.39 17.18
CA THR A 414 4.18 -6.75 18.49
C THR A 414 4.15 -8.25 18.75
N MET A 415 5.12 -8.72 19.53
CA MET A 415 5.32 -10.11 19.93
C MET A 415 5.35 -10.20 21.46
N PRO A 416 4.93 -11.34 22.05
CA PRO A 416 5.05 -11.55 23.49
C PRO A 416 6.52 -11.73 23.89
N ILE A 417 6.87 -11.23 25.07
CA ILE A 417 8.16 -11.44 25.71
C ILE A 417 7.97 -11.51 27.24
N SER A 418 8.75 -12.32 27.95
CA SER A 418 8.67 -12.35 29.42
C SER A 418 9.06 -11.00 30.03
N LYS A 419 8.41 -10.64 31.13
CA LYS A 419 8.76 -9.42 31.87
C LYS A 419 10.24 -9.44 32.24
N ARG A 420 10.91 -8.30 32.07
CA ARG A 420 12.34 -8.08 32.37
C ARG A 420 13.32 -8.83 31.46
N THR A 421 12.85 -9.49 30.41
CA THR A 421 13.71 -10.01 29.35
C THR A 421 14.05 -8.91 28.36
N ILE A 422 15.26 -8.97 27.78
CA ILE A 422 15.67 -8.14 26.66
C ILE A 422 15.84 -9.02 25.42
N SER A 423 15.62 -8.44 24.25
CA SER A 423 15.77 -9.13 22.97
C SER A 423 16.90 -8.49 22.16
N PRO A 424 17.82 -9.27 21.56
CA PRO A 424 18.82 -8.70 20.65
C PRO A 424 18.25 -8.38 19.26
N TRP A 425 17.02 -8.82 18.95
CA TRP A 425 16.36 -8.64 17.65
C TRP A 425 15.20 -7.63 17.68
N GLY A 426 15.02 -6.89 18.77
CA GLY A 426 13.95 -5.91 18.86
C GLY A 426 13.98 -5.08 20.14
N THR A 427 13.00 -4.19 20.27
CA THR A 427 12.85 -3.29 21.41
C THR A 427 11.66 -3.71 22.27
N VAL A 428 11.85 -3.83 23.57
CA VAL A 428 10.74 -4.01 24.51
C VAL A 428 10.09 -2.65 24.76
N VAL A 429 8.93 -2.41 24.13
CA VAL A 429 8.26 -1.10 24.11
C VAL A 429 7.33 -0.90 25.32
N ALA A 430 6.91 -2.00 25.94
CA ALA A 430 6.17 -2.04 27.20
C ALA A 430 6.44 -3.38 27.90
N PRO A 431 6.19 -3.53 29.21
CA PRO A 431 6.28 -4.82 29.89
C PRO A 431 5.46 -5.88 29.16
N GLY A 432 6.08 -6.99 28.74
CA GLY A 432 5.40 -8.05 27.99
C GLY A 432 5.39 -7.89 26.47
N VAL A 433 5.84 -6.75 25.94
CA VAL A 433 5.64 -6.36 24.54
C VAL A 433 6.96 -6.10 23.84
N LEU A 434 7.29 -6.96 22.88
CA LEU A 434 8.44 -6.83 22.01
C LEU A 434 8.01 -6.29 20.64
N ALA A 435 8.63 -5.22 20.17
CA ALA A 435 8.59 -4.81 18.78
C ALA A 435 9.88 -5.28 18.09
N ALA A 436 9.77 -6.31 17.26
CA ALA A 436 10.92 -6.84 16.51
C ALA A 436 11.44 -5.81 15.49
N ASN A 437 12.76 -5.76 15.31
CA ASN A 437 13.40 -4.99 14.27
C ASN A 437 12.88 -5.47 12.91
N HIS A 438 12.58 -4.53 12.00
CA HIS A 438 12.09 -4.83 10.67
C HIS A 438 12.46 -3.68 9.72
N GLN A 439 12.33 -3.92 8.42
CA GLN A 439 12.56 -2.91 7.39
C GLN A 439 11.27 -2.60 6.65
N HIS A 440 11.15 -1.40 6.09
CA HIS A 440 10.11 -1.05 5.11
C HIS A 440 10.83 -0.73 3.81
N LEU A 441 10.76 -1.62 2.82
CA LEU A 441 11.51 -1.52 1.57
C LEU A 441 10.54 -1.25 0.42
N PHE A 442 10.59 -0.03 -0.11
CA PHE A 442 9.68 0.44 -1.16
C PHE A 442 10.31 0.30 -2.55
N SER A 443 9.49 -0.09 -3.52
CA SER A 443 9.84 -0.15 -4.94
C SER A 443 8.94 0.79 -5.73
N LEU A 444 9.54 1.86 -6.26
CA LEU A 444 8.86 2.81 -7.12
C LEU A 444 9.04 2.41 -8.58
N ARG A 445 7.93 2.32 -9.32
CA ARG A 445 7.97 2.14 -10.77
C ARG A 445 7.86 3.50 -11.44
N ILE A 446 8.98 3.95 -12.01
CA ILE A 446 9.06 5.15 -12.84
C ILE A 446 9.27 4.68 -14.28
N ASP A 447 8.27 4.88 -15.14
CA ASP A 447 8.37 4.67 -16.58
C ASP A 447 8.61 6.02 -17.26
N PRO A 448 9.88 6.38 -17.55
CA PRO A 448 10.22 7.70 -18.06
C PRO A 448 9.75 7.89 -19.49
N ALA A 449 9.45 9.13 -19.82
CA ALA A 449 9.19 9.58 -21.17
C ALA A 449 9.73 11.01 -21.37
N LEU A 450 10.96 11.26 -20.90
CA LEU A 450 11.61 12.57 -20.94
C LEU A 450 11.78 13.03 -22.39
N ASP A 451 11.00 14.02 -22.83
CA ASP A 451 10.87 14.44 -24.25
C ASP A 451 10.56 13.29 -25.23
N GLY A 452 9.86 12.26 -24.74
CA GLY A 452 9.49 11.09 -25.53
C GLY A 452 10.07 9.79 -24.97
N VAL A 453 9.82 8.69 -25.67
CA VAL A 453 10.00 7.33 -25.13
C VAL A 453 11.40 6.72 -25.32
N ARG A 454 12.33 7.44 -25.95
CA ARG A 454 13.71 6.97 -26.15
C ARG A 454 14.61 7.61 -25.11
N ASN A 455 14.60 7.05 -23.90
CA ASN A 455 15.42 7.53 -22.80
C ASN A 455 16.57 6.55 -22.50
N THR A 456 17.65 7.07 -21.94
CA THR A 456 18.80 6.31 -21.46
C THR A 456 19.02 6.65 -20.00
N VAL A 457 19.20 5.63 -19.16
CA VAL A 457 19.59 5.84 -17.77
C VAL A 457 21.09 6.10 -17.75
N VAL A 458 21.49 7.18 -17.07
CA VAL A 458 22.88 7.55 -16.83
C VAL A 458 23.10 7.75 -15.33
N TYR A 459 24.34 7.67 -14.89
CA TYR A 459 24.77 8.03 -13.54
C TYR A 459 26.08 8.81 -13.65
N ASP A 460 26.24 9.85 -12.84
CA ASP A 460 27.41 10.71 -12.84
C ASP A 460 28.14 10.62 -11.50
N ASP A 461 29.45 10.40 -11.54
CA ASP A 461 30.32 10.42 -10.36
C ASP A 461 31.08 11.75 -10.26
N ILE A 462 31.07 12.35 -9.07
CA ILE A 462 31.91 13.51 -8.76
C ILE A 462 33.27 13.01 -8.28
N LYS A 463 34.30 13.14 -9.11
CA LYS A 463 35.68 12.74 -8.78
C LYS A 463 36.52 13.95 -8.40
N ALA A 464 37.44 13.75 -7.46
CA ALA A 464 38.44 14.77 -7.13
C ALA A 464 39.34 15.03 -8.34
N VAL A 465 39.65 16.30 -8.60
CA VAL A 465 40.63 16.68 -9.62
C VAL A 465 42.05 16.42 -9.08
N ASN A 466 42.82 15.57 -9.75
CA ASN A 466 44.23 15.37 -9.44
C ASN A 466 45.03 16.63 -9.81
N ARG A 467 45.45 17.40 -8.81
CA ARG A 467 46.25 18.63 -8.98
C ARG A 467 47.74 18.38 -9.25
N CYS A 468 48.16 17.13 -9.39
CA CYS A 468 49.55 16.78 -9.68
C CYS A 468 49.67 16.36 -11.16
N PRO A 469 50.26 17.18 -12.05
CA PRO A 469 50.60 16.72 -13.39
C PRO A 469 51.80 15.78 -13.25
N THR A 470 51.58 14.50 -12.98
CA THR A 470 52.50 13.51 -13.53
C THR A 470 52.33 13.58 -15.04
N LEU A 471 53.31 14.16 -15.74
CA LEU A 471 53.47 14.08 -17.18
C LEU A 471 53.46 12.60 -17.59
N SER A 472 52.28 12.02 -17.81
CA SER A 472 52.12 10.79 -18.56
C SER A 472 52.34 11.16 -20.02
N ILE A 473 53.61 11.15 -20.42
CA ILE A 473 53.95 10.88 -21.81
C ILE A 473 53.43 9.45 -22.07
N LEU A 474 52.59 9.30 -23.10
CA LEU A 474 51.90 8.08 -23.56
C LEU A 474 50.40 8.07 -23.20
N PHE A 475 49.57 8.69 -24.03
CA PHE A 475 48.67 7.97 -24.95
C PHE A 475 48.12 8.98 -25.96
N GLN A 476 48.65 8.92 -27.19
CA GLN A 476 48.00 9.48 -28.37
C GLN A 476 46.68 8.75 -28.58
N TYR A 477 45.55 9.43 -28.40
CA TYR A 477 44.32 9.07 -29.09
C TYR A 477 44.14 10.08 -30.24
N PRO A 478 44.03 9.62 -31.51
CA PRO A 478 43.78 10.52 -32.62
C PRO A 478 42.36 11.08 -32.47
N ILE A 479 42.27 12.40 -32.48
CA ILE A 479 41.01 13.14 -32.64
C ILE A 479 40.53 12.85 -34.06
N VAL A 480 39.48 12.05 -34.18
CA VAL A 480 38.71 11.92 -35.43
C VAL A 480 37.70 13.05 -35.44
N TYR A 481 38.00 14.11 -36.21
CA TYR A 481 36.97 15.04 -36.66
C TYR A 481 36.22 14.37 -37.83
N GLY A 482 34.96 14.00 -37.59
CA GLY A 482 34.02 13.66 -38.66
C GLY A 482 33.33 14.93 -39.15
N ILE A 483 33.40 15.14 -40.47
CA ILE A 483 32.68 16.17 -41.25
C ILE A 483 31.19 15.82 -41.33
#